data_AF-A0ABD5XNT0-F1
#
_entry.id   AF-A0ABD5XNT0-F1
#
_cell.length_a   1.000
_cell.length_b   1.000
_cell.length_c   1.000
_cell.angle_alpha   90.00
_cell.angle_beta   90.00
_cell.angle_gamma   90.00
#
_symmetry.space_group_name_H-M   'P 1'
#
loop_
_entity.id
_entity.type
_entity.pdbx_description
1 polymer ?
#
loop_
_entity_poly.entity_id
_entity_poly.type
_entity_poly.pdbx_seq_one_letter_code
_entity_poly.pdbx_strand_id
1 'polypeptide(L)' 'MTLSARNSLHGTVTSIRTDGLAAEVTIELGDGQQVTSVITATSVDRLGSKRGWRPPP' A
#
# COMPACT_ATOMS: atom_id res chain seq x y z
N MET A 1 13.28 -7.75 -9.77
CA MET A 1 13.94 -7.55 -8.46
C MET A 1 13.25 -8.47 -7.47
N THR A 2 13.98 -9.32 -6.75
CA THR A 2 13.40 -10.26 -5.78
C THR A 2 13.47 -9.66 -4.39
N LEU A 3 12.33 -9.53 -3.72
CA LEU A 3 12.27 -9.11 -2.31
C LEU A 3 12.53 -10.32 -1.41
N SER A 4 13.32 -10.15 -0.35
CA SER A 4 13.52 -11.20 0.66
C SER A 4 12.33 -11.38 1.60
N ALA A 5 11.39 -10.44 1.58
CA ALA A 5 10.15 -10.51 2.32
C ALA A 5 9.34 -11.73 1.86
N ARG A 6 8.98 -12.61 2.81
CA ARG A 6 8.20 -13.83 2.53
C ARG A 6 6.73 -13.55 2.27
N ASN A 7 6.22 -12.44 2.81
CA ASN A 7 4.82 -12.07 2.71
C ASN A 7 4.65 -11.04 1.58
N SER A 8 4.09 -11.49 0.46
CA SER A 8 3.60 -10.62 -0.61
C SER A 8 2.08 -10.69 -0.59
N LEU A 9 1.45 -9.64 -0.06
CA LEU A 9 0.00 -9.54 0.02
C LEU A 9 -0.50 -8.72 -1.16
N HIS A 10 -1.20 -9.37 -2.09
CA HIS A 10 -1.75 -8.72 -3.26
C HIS A 10 -3.14 -8.17 -2.94
N GLY A 11 -3.28 -6.84 -2.98
CA GLY A 11 -4.51 -6.14 -2.68
C GLY A 11 -4.67 -4.86 -3.47
N THR A 12 -5.84 -4.25 -3.36
CA THR A 12 -6.17 -2.96 -3.98
C THR A 12 -6.13 -1.88 -2.92
N VAL A 13 -5.47 -0.75 -3.20
CA VAL A 13 -5.45 0.39 -2.27
C VAL A 13 -6.84 1.00 -2.15
N THR A 14 -7.45 0.94 -0.97
CA THR A 14 -8.77 1.51 -0.69
C THR A 14 -8.67 2.92 -0.10
N SER A 15 -7.64 3.18 0.71
CA SER A 15 -7.43 4.47 1.35
C SER A 15 -5.96 4.83 1.44
N ILE A 16 -5.67 6.13 1.34
CA ILE A 16 -4.36 6.74 1.57
C ILE A 16 -4.61 8.00 2.38
N ARG A 17 -4.00 8.10 3.57
CA ARG A 17 -4.01 9.27 4.42
C ARG A 17 -2.57 9.68 4.72
N THR A 18 -2.19 10.87 4.28
CA THR A 18 -0.85 11.41 4.53
C THR A 18 -0.92 12.44 5.65
N ASP A 19 -0.03 12.32 6.64
CA ASP A 19 0.12 13.28 7.74
C ASP A 19 1.61 13.55 8.01
N GLY A 20 2.05 14.76 7.67
CA GLY A 20 3.44 15.18 7.76
C GLY A 20 4.38 14.25 7.00
N LEU A 21 5.27 13.56 7.74
CA LEU A 21 6.26 12.65 7.18
C LEU A 21 5.71 11.23 6.96
N ALA A 22 4.61 10.88 7.60
CA ALA A 22 4.03 9.55 7.55
C ALA A 22 2.82 9.52 6.61
N ALA A 23 2.54 8.34 6.09
CA ALA A 23 1.32 8.06 5.34
C ALA A 23 0.80 6.69 5.71
N GLU A 24 -0.49 6.64 5.98
CA GLU A 24 -1.24 5.44 6.25
C GLU A 24 -1.93 4.99 4.97
N VAL A 25 -1.69 3.76 4.57
CA VAL A 25 -2.22 3.15 3.36
C VAL A 25 -2.99 1.91 3.77
N THR A 26 -4.27 1.85 3.41
CA THR A 26 -5.11 0.68 3.59
C THR A 26 -5.30 -0.02 2.25
N ILE A 27 -5.05 -1.32 2.23
CA ILE A 27 -5.30 -2.20 1.09
C ILE A 27 -6.37 -3.23 1.46
N GLU A 28 -7.21 -3.57 0.49
CA GLU A 28 -8.15 -4.68 0.59
C GLU A 28 -7.62 -5.86 -0.22
N LEU A 29 -7.59 -7.02 0.43
CA LEU A 29 -7.22 -8.31 -0.13
C LEU A 29 -8.43 -8.93 -0.84
N GLY A 30 -8.19 -9.89 -1.73
CA GLY A 30 -9.24 -10.50 -2.56
C GLY A 30 -10.35 -11.23 -1.78
N ASP A 31 -10.16 -11.51 -0.50
CA ASP A 31 -11.11 -12.13 0.43
C ASP A 31 -11.87 -11.11 1.31
N GLY A 32 -11.71 -9.81 1.04
CA GLY A 32 -12.35 -8.72 1.78
C GLY A 32 -11.61 -8.33 3.07
N GLN A 33 -10.48 -8.97 3.39
CA GLN A 33 -9.64 -8.53 4.50
C GLN A 33 -8.95 -7.20 4.19
N GLN A 34 -8.79 -6.36 5.21
CA GLN A 34 -8.09 -5.08 5.07
C GLN A 34 -6.77 -5.10 5.83
N VAL A 35 -5.72 -4.61 5.19
CA VAL A 35 -4.39 -4.45 5.78
C VAL A 35 -4.02 -2.98 5.74
N THR A 36 -3.67 -2.43 6.89
CA THR A 36 -3.22 -1.04 7.01
C THR A 36 -1.73 -1.00 7.29
N SER A 37 -1.01 -0.20 6.51
CA SER A 37 0.43 0.00 6.62
C SER A 37 0.73 1.48 6.81
N VAL A 38 1.73 1.78 7.64
CA VAL A 38 2.25 3.15 7.79
C VAL A 38 3.64 3.17 7.15
N ILE A 39 3.78 4.00 6.11
CA ILE A 39 5.03 4.23 5.39
C ILE A 39 5.34 5.72 5.35
N THR A 40 6.44 6.14 4.74
CA THR A 40 6.74 7.57 4.59
C THR A 40 5.87 8.20 3.51
N ALA A 41 5.50 9.47 3.70
CA ALA A 41 4.80 10.28 2.70
C ALA A 41 5.54 10.31 1.36
N THR A 42 6.88 10.40 1.41
CA THR A 42 7.75 10.35 0.23
C THR A 42 7.69 9.01 -0.51
N SER A 43 7.43 7.89 0.18
CA SER A 43 7.30 6.58 -0.45
C SER A 43 5.98 6.47 -1.23
N VAL A 44 4.89 7.02 -0.68
CA VAL A 44 3.59 7.09 -1.36
C VAL A 44 3.70 7.91 -2.64
N ASP A 45 4.32 9.09 -2.55
CA ASP A 45 4.55 9.97 -3.70
C ASP A 45 5.40 9.29 -4.77
N ARG A 46 6.50 8.64 -4.38
CA ARG A 46 7.40 7.92 -5.29
C ARG A 46 6.73 6.73 -5.98
N LEU A 47 5.86 5.99 -5.28
CA LEU A 47 5.14 4.86 -5.90
C LEU A 47 4.02 5.34 -6.83
N GLY A 48 3.60 6.61 -6.74
CA GLY A 48 2.41 7.10 -7.43
C GLY A 48 1.14 6.37 -6.99
N SER A 49 1.14 5.80 -5.77
CA SER A 49 0.02 5.03 -5.23
C SER A 49 -1.21 5.93 -5.15
N LYS A 50 -2.30 5.51 -5.78
CA LYS A 50 -3.61 6.18 -5.76
C LYS A 50 -4.67 5.21 -5.26
N ARG A 51 -5.80 5.71 -4.77
CA ARG A 51 -6.98 4.86 -4.50
C ARG A 51 -7.35 4.08 -5.78
N GLY A 52 -7.59 2.79 -5.63
CA GLY A 52 -7.84 1.86 -6.75
C GLY A 52 -6.58 1.30 -7.41
N TRP A 53 -5.38 1.66 -6.94
CA TRP A 53 -4.13 1.11 -7.47
C TRP A 53 -3.94 -0.33 -7.00
N ARG A 54 -3.66 -1.23 -7.94
CA ARG A 54 -3.30 -2.62 -7.69
C ARG A 54 -1.88 -2.86 -8.22
N PRO A 55 -0.91 -3.25 -7.37
CA PRO A 55 0.42 -3.56 -7.84
C PRO A 55 0.37 -4.75 -8.81
N PRO A 56 1.25 -4.78 -9.84
CA PRO A 56 1.43 -5.96 -10.67
C PRO A 56 1.90 -7.16 -9.85
N PRO A 57 1.64 -8.40 -10.32
CA PRO A 57 2.13 -9.61 -9.68
C PRO A 57 3.66 -9.66 -9.61
#